data_AF-T2IPW4-F1
#
_entry.id   AF-T2IPW4-F1
#
_cell.length_a   1.000
_cell.length_b   1.000
_cell.length_c   1.000
_cell.angle_alpha   90.00
_cell.angle_beta   90.00
_cell.angle_gamma   90.00
#
_symmetry.space_group_name_H-M   'P 1'
#
loop_
_entity.id
_entity.type
_entity.pdbx_description
1 polymer ?
#
loop_
_entity_poly.entity_id
_entity_poly.type
_entity_poly.pdbx_seq_one_letter_code
_entity_poly.pdbx_strand_id
1 'polypeptide(L)'
;MFFTALSLIGCSISGYWLWQWPDWICFFCSVLALHMSGTVIHDASHNSAHSNRIINAILGHGSALMLGFAFPVFTRVHLQHHAHVNDPDNDPDHFVSTGGPLWMIAARFFYHEIFFFKRRLWKKYELLEWFLSRLFLFTVVFLGIHYEFIGFVMNFWFVPALVVGVALGLFFDYLPHRPFKERDRWKNARVYPSAILNILIFGQNYHLIHHLWPSIPWYKYKPAYHATKPLLDAKGCDQSLGLLQGKNLWSFLYDVFLGIRFHDNHHKKSL
;
A
#
# COMPACT_ATOMS: atom_id res chain seq x y z
N MET A 1 6.88 0.43 15.88
CA MET A 1 6.30 -0.26 14.71
C MET A 1 7.36 -1.02 13.93
N PHE A 2 8.35 -0.35 13.31
CA PHE A 2 9.42 -1.03 12.56
C PHE A 2 10.17 -2.13 13.34
N PHE A 3 10.69 -1.82 14.53
CA PHE A 3 11.38 -2.83 15.35
C PHE A 3 10.47 -3.98 15.77
N THR A 4 9.19 -3.71 16.00
CA THR A 4 8.20 -4.76 16.29
C THR A 4 8.01 -5.68 15.09
N ALA A 5 7.96 -5.14 13.87
CA ALA A 5 7.91 -5.95 12.65
C ALA A 5 9.17 -6.82 12.48
N LEU A 6 10.36 -6.26 12.73
CA LEU A 6 11.61 -7.03 12.76
C LEU A 6 11.57 -8.16 13.80
N SER A 7 11.14 -7.86 15.03
CA SER A 7 11.01 -8.86 16.10
C SER A 7 10.03 -9.96 15.71
N LEU A 8 8.87 -9.62 15.12
CA LEU A 8 7.88 -10.59 14.68
C LEU A 8 8.41 -11.50 13.56
N ILE A 9 9.16 -10.95 12.60
CA ILE A 9 9.85 -11.74 11.57
C ILE A 9 10.88 -12.67 12.22
N GLY A 10 11.70 -12.15 13.14
CA GLY A 10 12.68 -12.95 13.89
C GLY A 10 12.01 -14.06 14.72
N CYS A 11 10.88 -13.78 15.37
CA CYS A 11 10.09 -14.77 16.09
C CYS A 11 9.47 -15.81 15.15
N SER A 12 9.00 -15.42 13.96
CA SER A 12 8.48 -16.37 12.96
C SER A 12 9.58 -17.33 12.49
N ILE A 13 10.77 -16.81 12.18
CA ILE A 13 11.94 -17.59 11.77
C ILE A 13 12.41 -18.52 12.89
N SER A 14 12.70 -17.99 14.09
CA SER A 14 13.14 -18.78 15.23
C SER A 14 12.08 -19.77 15.71
N GLY A 15 10.82 -19.34 15.69
CA GLY A 15 9.66 -20.17 15.99
C GLY A 15 9.60 -21.40 15.10
N TYR A 16 9.77 -21.21 13.79
CA TYR A 16 9.76 -22.32 12.84
C TYR A 16 10.98 -23.23 13.01
N TRP A 17 12.20 -22.68 13.00
CA TRP A 17 13.43 -23.49 12.92
C TRP A 17 13.93 -24.02 14.26
N LEU A 18 13.80 -23.25 15.34
CA LEU A 18 14.40 -23.57 16.64
C LEU A 18 13.37 -24.12 17.63
N TRP A 19 12.14 -23.63 17.59
CA TRP A 19 11.13 -23.91 18.62
C TRP A 19 9.95 -24.75 18.13
N GLN A 20 9.92 -25.10 16.84
CA GLN A 20 8.87 -25.94 16.24
C GLN A 20 7.46 -25.41 16.54
N TRP A 21 7.29 -24.08 16.44
CA TRP A 21 5.99 -23.45 16.58
C TRP A 21 5.03 -23.94 15.49
N PRO A 22 3.73 -24.06 15.79
CA PRO A 22 2.72 -24.32 14.77
C PRO A 22 2.78 -23.28 13.63
N ASP A 23 2.72 -23.75 12.38
CA ASP A 23 2.83 -22.91 11.17
C ASP A 23 1.91 -21.68 11.18
N TRP A 24 0.68 -21.82 11.70
CA TRP A 24 -0.26 -20.71 11.76
C TRP A 24 0.25 -19.55 12.63
N ILE A 25 1.01 -19.81 13.70
CA ILE A 25 1.60 -18.75 14.54
C ILE A 25 2.67 -18.00 13.75
N CYS A 26 3.59 -18.72 13.10
CA CYS A 26 4.61 -18.12 12.23
C CYS A 26 3.98 -17.30 11.11
N PHE A 27 2.93 -17.82 10.49
CA PHE A 27 2.17 -17.14 9.44
C PHE A 27 1.55 -15.83 9.94
N PHE A 28 0.85 -15.84 11.09
CA PHE A 28 0.27 -14.61 11.65
C PHE A 28 1.34 -13.59 12.07
N CYS A 29 2.45 -14.04 12.66
CA CYS A 29 3.58 -13.17 12.96
C CYS A 29 4.10 -12.48 11.69
N SER A 30 4.28 -13.24 10.61
CA SER A 30 4.71 -12.70 9.32
C SER A 30 3.68 -11.72 8.72
N VAL A 31 2.39 -12.07 8.68
CA VAL A 31 1.34 -11.18 8.17
C VAL A 31 1.30 -9.87 8.95
N LEU A 32 1.31 -9.94 10.28
CA LEU A 32 1.29 -8.74 11.13
C LEU A 32 2.54 -7.88 10.93
N ALA A 33 3.72 -8.51 10.86
CA ALA A 33 4.97 -7.80 10.62
C ALA A 33 4.93 -7.04 9.29
N LEU A 34 4.54 -7.72 8.21
CA LEU A 34 4.47 -7.11 6.88
C LEU A 34 3.40 -6.01 6.80
N HIS A 35 2.25 -6.20 7.44
CA HIS A 35 1.22 -5.17 7.54
C HIS A 35 1.72 -3.90 8.25
N MET A 36 2.46 -4.07 9.36
CA MET A 36 3.13 -2.97 10.06
C MET A 36 4.17 -2.28 9.17
N SER A 37 4.97 -3.05 8.42
CA SER A 37 5.93 -2.52 7.47
C SER A 37 5.27 -1.71 6.36
N GLY A 38 4.06 -2.08 5.92
CA GLY A 38 3.26 -1.31 4.96
C GLY A 38 2.95 0.12 5.41
N THR A 39 2.68 0.30 6.70
CA THR A 39 2.46 1.65 7.26
C THR A 39 3.78 2.42 7.41
N VAL A 40 4.87 1.74 7.79
CA VAL A 40 6.18 2.39 7.93
C VAL A 40 6.75 2.86 6.59
N ILE A 41 6.69 2.02 5.54
CA ILE A 41 7.16 2.40 4.19
C ILE A 41 6.36 3.58 3.64
N HIS A 42 5.05 3.60 3.88
CA HIS A 42 4.15 4.68 3.50
C HIS A 42 4.55 6.01 4.13
N ASP A 43 4.64 6.07 5.46
CA ASP A 43 5.03 7.30 6.17
C ASP A 43 6.46 7.73 5.83
N ALA A 44 7.38 6.77 5.63
CA ALA A 44 8.76 7.05 5.24
C ALA A 44 8.83 7.70 3.85
N SER A 45 7.94 7.36 2.92
CA SER A 45 7.87 7.95 1.59
C SER A 45 7.57 9.46 1.63
N HIS A 46 6.90 9.92 2.70
CA HIS A 46 6.61 11.33 2.96
C HIS A 46 7.60 12.01 3.92
N ASN A 47 8.69 11.34 4.30
CA ASN A 47 9.62 11.78 5.35
C ASN A 47 8.96 12.02 6.71
N SER A 48 7.86 11.30 6.99
CA SER A 48 7.09 11.44 8.23
C SER A 48 7.35 10.32 9.25
N ALA A 49 8.06 9.25 8.85
CA ALA A 49 8.36 8.13 9.75
C ALA A 49 9.39 8.50 10.84
N HIS A 50 10.30 9.45 10.57
CA HIS A 50 11.26 9.95 11.56
C HIS A 50 11.77 11.36 11.20
N SER A 51 12.07 12.19 12.20
CA SER A 51 12.57 13.57 12.01
C SER A 51 13.96 13.64 11.37
N ASN A 52 14.85 12.73 11.76
CA ASN A 52 16.15 12.52 11.09
C ASN A 52 15.95 11.78 9.76
N ARG A 53 16.36 12.42 8.66
CA ARG A 53 16.21 11.90 7.28
C ARG A 53 16.94 10.59 7.01
N ILE A 54 18.09 10.37 7.64
CA ILE A 54 18.86 9.13 7.48
C ILE A 54 18.09 7.98 8.13
N ILE A 55 17.61 8.19 9.35
CA ILE A 55 16.79 7.18 10.05
C ILE A 55 15.50 6.91 9.27
N ASN A 56 14.81 7.95 8.78
CA ASN A 56 13.63 7.79 7.93
C ASN A 56 13.91 6.91 6.69
N ALA A 57 15.04 7.16 6.01
CA ALA A 57 15.45 6.34 4.88
C ALA A 57 15.71 4.89 5.28
N ILE A 58 16.41 4.64 6.40
CA ILE A 58 16.64 3.27 6.90
C ILE A 58 15.31 2.55 7.17
N LEU A 59 14.35 3.23 7.82
CA LEU A 59 13.02 2.67 8.10
C LEU A 59 12.25 2.35 6.80
N GLY A 60 12.31 3.24 5.81
CA GLY A 60 11.70 3.05 4.49
C GLY A 60 12.31 1.88 3.72
N HIS A 61 13.64 1.84 3.61
CA HIS A 61 14.36 0.75 2.93
C HIS A 61 14.15 -0.59 3.60
N GLY A 62 14.27 -0.67 4.93
CA GLY A 62 14.05 -1.91 5.67
C GLY A 62 12.62 -2.43 5.49
N SER A 63 11.62 -1.55 5.57
CA SER A 63 10.22 -1.94 5.41
C SER A 63 9.90 -2.38 3.98
N ALA A 64 10.48 -1.70 2.99
CA ALA A 64 10.35 -2.09 1.58
C ALA A 64 10.96 -3.47 1.32
N LEU A 65 12.17 -3.74 1.83
CA LEU A 65 12.80 -5.05 1.70
C LEU A 65 11.97 -6.17 2.34
N MET A 66 11.39 -5.94 3.53
CA MET A 66 10.47 -6.90 4.15
C MET A 66 9.26 -7.20 3.27
N LEU A 67 8.72 -6.20 2.57
CA LEU A 67 7.58 -6.35 1.66
C LEU A 67 7.96 -6.91 0.27
N GLY A 68 9.25 -7.08 -0.03
CA GLY A 68 9.72 -7.46 -1.36
C GLY A 68 9.68 -6.32 -2.40
N PHE A 69 9.58 -5.07 -1.93
CA PHE A 69 9.59 -3.87 -2.75
C PHE A 69 10.95 -3.14 -2.68
N ALA A 70 11.18 -2.28 -3.67
CA ALA A 70 12.25 -1.30 -3.64
C ALA A 70 11.70 0.04 -3.14
N PHE A 71 12.26 0.59 -2.06
CA PHE A 71 11.77 1.83 -1.45
C PHE A 71 11.70 3.03 -2.43
N PRO A 72 12.68 3.24 -3.34
CA PRO A 72 12.57 4.30 -4.34
C PRO A 72 11.40 4.11 -5.29
N VAL A 73 11.16 2.89 -5.78
CA VAL A 73 10.04 2.61 -6.66
C VAL A 73 8.75 2.99 -5.96
N PHE A 74 8.53 2.45 -4.75
CA PHE A 74 7.33 2.72 -3.96
C PHE A 74 7.15 4.22 -3.69
N THR A 75 8.22 4.91 -3.28
CA THR A 75 8.16 6.36 -3.03
C THR A 75 7.79 7.13 -4.29
N ARG A 76 8.41 6.82 -5.43
CA ARG A 76 8.17 7.56 -6.69
C ARG A 76 6.76 7.35 -7.22
N VAL A 77 6.26 6.12 -7.21
CA VAL A 77 4.90 5.83 -7.70
C VAL A 77 3.84 6.40 -6.75
N HIS A 78 4.06 6.30 -5.44
CA HIS A 78 3.13 6.86 -4.46
C HIS A 78 3.06 8.39 -4.56
N LEU A 79 4.19 9.07 -4.78
CA LEU A 79 4.18 10.53 -5.04
C LEU A 79 3.50 10.88 -6.38
N GLN A 80 3.57 10.01 -7.40
CA GLN A 80 2.81 10.20 -8.65
C GLN A 80 1.31 10.05 -8.43
N HIS A 81 0.89 9.08 -7.60
CA HIS A 81 -0.49 8.93 -7.18
C HIS A 81 -0.98 10.22 -6.50
N HIS A 82 -0.29 10.72 -5.47
CA HIS A 82 -0.64 12.01 -4.82
C HIS A 82 -0.75 13.19 -5.79
N ALA A 83 0.15 13.27 -6.78
CA ALA A 83 0.15 14.34 -7.77
C ALA A 83 -0.99 14.24 -8.79
N HIS A 84 -1.48 13.02 -9.07
CA HIS A 84 -2.41 12.75 -10.17
C HIS A 84 -3.60 11.88 -9.75
N VAL A 85 -4.02 11.91 -8.48
CA VAL A 85 -5.05 11.02 -7.92
C VAL A 85 -6.25 10.86 -8.86
N ASN A 86 -6.62 9.60 -9.11
CA ASN A 86 -7.71 9.18 -9.99
C ASN A 86 -7.52 9.51 -11.49
N ASP A 87 -6.34 9.95 -11.93
CA ASP A 87 -6.02 10.12 -13.36
C ASP A 87 -5.76 8.76 -14.02
N PRO A 88 -6.52 8.36 -15.06
CA PRO A 88 -6.37 7.07 -15.72
C PRO A 88 -4.97 6.72 -16.23
N ASP A 89 -4.22 7.74 -16.68
CA ASP A 89 -2.94 7.54 -17.36
C ASP A 89 -1.76 7.83 -16.44
N ASN A 90 -1.92 8.77 -15.51
CA ASN A 90 -0.83 9.33 -14.71
C ASN A 90 -0.87 8.91 -13.23
N ASP A 91 -1.97 8.30 -12.77
CA ASP A 91 -2.04 7.65 -11.46
C ASP A 91 -1.71 6.16 -11.60
N PRO A 92 -0.59 5.67 -11.04
CA PRO A 92 -0.27 4.24 -11.08
C PRO A 92 -1.31 3.39 -10.34
N ASP A 93 -1.93 3.93 -9.29
CA ASP A 93 -2.87 3.19 -8.42
C ASP A 93 -4.24 3.05 -9.09
N HIS A 94 -4.53 3.90 -10.09
CA HIS A 94 -5.72 3.75 -10.93
C HIS A 94 -5.70 2.40 -11.65
N PHE A 95 -4.59 1.99 -12.28
CA PHE A 95 -4.50 0.67 -12.91
C PHE A 95 -4.57 -0.47 -11.90
N VAL A 96 -3.86 -0.34 -10.77
CA VAL A 96 -3.88 -1.33 -9.69
C VAL A 96 -5.31 -1.59 -9.21
N SER A 97 -6.11 -0.54 -9.09
CA SER A 97 -7.49 -0.60 -8.61
C SER A 97 -8.52 -1.01 -9.65
N THR A 98 -8.31 -0.72 -10.94
CA THR A 98 -9.36 -0.82 -12.00
C THR A 98 -9.01 -1.70 -13.20
N GLY A 99 -7.79 -2.25 -13.24
CA GLY A 99 -7.31 -3.11 -14.32
C GLY A 99 -7.70 -4.59 -14.22
N GLY A 100 -8.83 -4.94 -13.58
CA GLY A 100 -9.22 -6.33 -13.32
C GLY A 100 -9.79 -6.60 -11.92
N PRO A 101 -10.00 -7.88 -11.57
CA PRO A 101 -10.76 -8.26 -10.39
C PRO A 101 -9.98 -8.02 -9.09
N LEU A 102 -10.66 -7.61 -8.03
CA LEU A 102 -9.99 -7.21 -6.77
C LEU A 102 -9.19 -8.33 -6.10
N TRP A 103 -9.53 -9.60 -6.29
CA TRP A 103 -8.72 -10.70 -5.74
C TRP A 103 -7.33 -10.83 -6.38
N MET A 104 -7.11 -10.19 -7.54
CA MET A 104 -5.81 -10.09 -8.20
C MET A 104 -5.06 -8.78 -7.88
N ILE A 105 -5.57 -7.93 -6.97
CA ILE A 105 -4.98 -6.62 -6.70
C ILE A 105 -3.52 -6.72 -6.23
N ALA A 106 -3.19 -7.73 -5.41
CA ALA A 106 -1.82 -7.98 -4.95
C ALA A 106 -0.84 -8.18 -6.12
N ALA A 107 -1.23 -8.93 -7.14
CA ALA A 107 -0.41 -9.13 -8.33
C ALA A 107 -0.31 -7.86 -9.19
N ARG A 108 -1.33 -7.00 -9.18
CA ARG A 108 -1.29 -5.75 -9.95
C ARG A 108 -0.31 -4.72 -9.40
N PHE A 109 0.12 -4.81 -8.13
CA PHE A 109 1.20 -3.98 -7.59
C PHE A 109 2.52 -4.10 -8.38
N PHE A 110 2.76 -5.20 -9.12
CA PHE A 110 3.91 -5.28 -10.01
C PHE A 110 3.89 -4.23 -11.14
N TYR A 111 2.72 -3.65 -11.46
CA TYR A 111 2.61 -2.53 -12.39
C TYR A 111 3.34 -1.28 -11.90
N HIS A 112 3.53 -1.09 -10.59
CA HIS A 112 4.28 0.04 -10.06
C HIS A 112 5.72 0.09 -10.60
N GLU A 113 6.39 -1.06 -10.70
CA GLU A 113 7.72 -1.13 -11.31
C GLU A 113 7.66 -0.78 -12.79
N ILE A 114 6.69 -1.35 -13.52
CA ILE A 114 6.48 -1.04 -14.95
C ILE A 114 6.28 0.47 -15.14
N PHE A 115 5.43 1.10 -14.33
CA PHE A 115 5.15 2.52 -14.37
C PHE A 115 6.39 3.35 -14.04
N PHE A 116 7.14 2.98 -13.01
CA PHE A 116 8.39 3.62 -12.61
C PHE A 116 9.40 3.68 -13.76
N PHE A 117 9.58 2.56 -14.48
CA PHE A 117 10.49 2.50 -15.63
C PHE A 117 9.92 3.23 -16.85
N LYS A 118 8.63 3.01 -17.18
CA LYS A 118 7.94 3.65 -18.31
C LYS A 118 7.98 5.18 -18.22
N ARG A 119 7.80 5.74 -17.02
CA ARG A 119 7.80 7.18 -16.75
C ARG A 119 9.17 7.75 -16.38
N ARG A 120 10.21 6.92 -16.32
CA ARG A 120 11.59 7.31 -15.97
C ARG A 120 11.69 8.09 -14.65
N LEU A 121 11.07 7.58 -13.60
CA LEU A 121 10.92 8.32 -12.33
C LEU A 121 12.16 8.32 -11.43
N TRP A 122 13.17 7.50 -11.74
CA TRP A 122 14.36 7.35 -10.91
C TRP A 122 15.20 8.63 -10.82
N LYS A 123 15.85 8.83 -9.68
CA LYS A 123 16.82 9.91 -9.46
C LYS A 123 18.09 9.35 -8.84
N LYS A 124 19.25 9.96 -9.14
CA LYS A 124 20.55 9.62 -8.52
C LYS A 124 20.82 8.10 -8.59
N TYR A 125 21.00 7.45 -7.43
CA TYR A 125 21.36 6.04 -7.28
C TYR A 125 20.15 5.09 -7.15
N GLU A 126 18.93 5.57 -7.36
CA GLU A 126 17.71 4.77 -7.14
C GLU A 126 17.63 3.52 -8.04
N LEU A 127 18.26 3.54 -9.22
CA LEU A 127 18.38 2.33 -10.06
C LEU A 127 19.32 1.29 -9.45
N LEU A 128 20.40 1.73 -8.80
CA LEU A 128 21.30 0.84 -8.08
C LEU A 128 20.59 0.27 -6.84
N GLU A 129 19.86 1.09 -6.10
CA GLU A 129 19.06 0.65 -4.95
C GLU A 129 17.99 -0.37 -5.36
N TRP A 130 17.31 -0.13 -6.49
CA TRP A 130 16.38 -1.10 -7.07
C TRP A 130 17.09 -2.40 -7.46
N PHE A 131 18.23 -2.32 -8.15
CA PHE A 131 19.01 -3.49 -8.54
C PHE A 131 19.45 -4.32 -7.32
N LEU A 132 19.96 -3.67 -6.27
CA LEU A 132 20.35 -4.34 -5.03
C LEU A 132 19.17 -4.98 -4.31
N SER A 133 18.00 -4.33 -4.31
CA SER A 133 16.75 -4.89 -3.77
C SER A 133 16.32 -6.15 -4.53
N ARG A 134 16.39 -6.13 -5.87
CA ARG A 134 16.08 -7.32 -6.69
C ARG A 134 17.12 -8.41 -6.50
N LEU A 135 18.41 -8.07 -6.47
CA LEU A 135 19.48 -9.01 -6.19
C LEU A 135 19.29 -9.71 -4.84
N PHE A 136 18.88 -8.98 -3.80
CA PHE A 136 18.55 -9.57 -2.50
C PHE A 136 17.42 -10.59 -2.60
N LEU A 137 16.32 -10.25 -3.29
CA LEU A 137 15.19 -11.16 -3.47
C LEU A 137 15.56 -12.40 -4.28
N PHE A 138 16.26 -12.23 -5.40
CA PHE A 138 16.79 -13.34 -6.18
C PHE A 138 17.72 -14.23 -5.35
N THR A 139 18.57 -13.63 -4.52
CA THR A 139 19.47 -14.37 -3.63
C THR A 139 18.69 -15.20 -2.62
N VAL A 140 17.68 -14.65 -1.94
CA VAL A 140 16.89 -15.44 -0.97
C VAL A 140 16.13 -16.58 -1.66
N VAL A 141 15.54 -16.35 -2.84
CA VAL A 141 14.86 -17.41 -3.59
C VAL A 141 15.85 -18.48 -4.06
N PHE A 142 17.00 -18.08 -4.62
CA PHE A 142 18.05 -18.99 -5.06
C PHE A 142 18.57 -19.85 -3.90
N LEU A 143 18.91 -19.23 -2.77
CA LEU A 143 19.36 -19.95 -1.58
C LEU A 143 18.26 -20.85 -1.03
N GLY A 144 17.00 -20.40 -1.06
CA GLY A 144 15.84 -21.20 -0.65
C GLY A 144 15.69 -22.47 -1.47
N ILE A 145 15.92 -22.40 -2.78
CA ILE A 145 15.90 -23.58 -3.65
C ILE A 145 17.14 -24.44 -3.39
N HIS A 146 18.33 -23.84 -3.38
CA HIS A 146 19.60 -24.56 -3.29
C HIS A 146 19.78 -25.29 -1.94
N TYR A 147 19.33 -24.70 -0.84
CA TYR A 147 19.38 -25.28 0.50
C TYR A 147 18.02 -25.83 0.97
N GLU A 148 17.08 -26.05 0.04
CA GLU A 148 15.80 -26.75 0.27
C GLU A 148 14.84 -26.12 1.31
N PHE A 149 14.99 -24.83 1.63
CA PHE A 149 14.08 -24.09 2.52
C PHE A 149 13.06 -23.20 1.78
N ILE A 150 12.89 -23.36 0.47
CA ILE A 150 11.97 -22.54 -0.34
C ILE A 150 10.52 -22.61 0.18
N GLY A 151 10.10 -23.74 0.74
CA GLY A 151 8.78 -23.87 1.38
C GLY A 151 8.56 -22.85 2.51
N PHE A 152 9.58 -22.60 3.32
CA PHE A 152 9.53 -21.57 4.37
C PHE A 152 9.38 -20.17 3.77
N VAL A 153 10.17 -19.83 2.74
CA VAL A 153 10.10 -18.53 2.06
C VAL A 153 8.71 -18.31 1.45
N MET A 154 8.15 -19.33 0.79
CA MET A 154 6.83 -19.21 0.17
C MET A 154 5.73 -19.06 1.23
N ASN A 155 5.74 -19.89 2.27
CA ASN A 155 4.66 -19.92 3.26
C ASN A 155 4.72 -18.77 4.27
N PHE A 156 5.91 -18.28 4.62
CA PHE A 156 6.08 -17.29 5.71
C PHE A 156 6.65 -15.95 5.26
N TRP A 157 6.92 -15.78 3.97
CA TRP A 157 7.22 -14.48 3.39
C TRP A 157 6.33 -14.13 2.19
N PHE A 158 6.33 -14.94 1.13
CA PHE A 158 5.61 -14.62 -0.11
C PHE A 158 4.08 -14.63 0.06
N VAL A 159 3.50 -15.69 0.62
CA VAL A 159 2.05 -15.77 0.86
C VAL A 159 1.56 -14.71 1.85
N PRO A 160 2.22 -14.47 3.00
CA PRO A 160 1.90 -13.33 3.87
C PRO A 160 1.97 -11.98 3.14
N ALA A 161 2.97 -11.76 2.28
CA ALA A 161 3.09 -10.54 1.49
C ALA A 161 1.91 -10.38 0.51
N LEU A 162 1.42 -11.47 -0.10
CA LEU A 162 0.22 -11.44 -0.95
C LEU A 162 -1.04 -11.10 -0.13
N VAL A 163 -1.21 -11.69 1.05
CA VAL A 163 -2.34 -11.38 1.94
C VAL A 163 -2.34 -9.90 2.33
N VAL A 164 -1.17 -9.37 2.71
CA VAL A 164 -0.99 -7.95 3.01
C VAL A 164 -1.22 -7.09 1.76
N GLY A 165 -0.73 -7.51 0.59
CA GLY A 165 -0.96 -6.82 -0.68
C GLY A 165 -2.44 -6.71 -1.04
N VAL A 166 -3.23 -7.76 -0.80
CA VAL A 166 -4.70 -7.69 -0.97
C VAL A 166 -5.31 -6.71 0.02
N ALA A 167 -4.94 -6.77 1.29
CA ALA A 167 -5.48 -5.87 2.31
C ALA A 167 -5.14 -4.40 2.03
N LEU A 168 -3.87 -4.09 1.73
CA LEU A 168 -3.42 -2.74 1.40
C LEU A 168 -4.10 -2.25 0.12
N GLY A 169 -4.08 -3.03 -0.96
CA GLY A 169 -4.75 -2.64 -2.21
C GLY A 169 -6.25 -2.38 -2.04
N LEU A 170 -6.95 -3.15 -1.20
CA LEU A 170 -8.35 -2.91 -0.93
C LEU A 170 -8.59 -1.64 -0.11
N PHE A 171 -7.90 -1.48 1.02
CA PHE A 171 -8.20 -0.43 2.00
C PHE A 171 -7.48 0.90 1.74
N PHE A 172 -6.43 0.92 0.92
CA PHE A 172 -5.63 2.11 0.65
C PHE A 172 -5.87 2.59 -0.78
N ASP A 173 -5.76 1.69 -1.76
CA ASP A 173 -5.83 2.10 -3.17
C ASP A 173 -7.29 2.11 -3.66
N TYR A 174 -8.06 1.05 -3.34
CA TYR A 174 -9.36 0.87 -3.97
C TYR A 174 -10.52 1.59 -3.23
N LEU A 175 -10.78 1.20 -1.97
CA LEU A 175 -11.95 1.67 -1.22
C LEU A 175 -11.97 3.19 -0.98
N PRO A 176 -10.84 3.85 -0.67
CA PRO A 176 -10.84 5.29 -0.44
C PRO A 176 -11.07 6.10 -1.71
N HIS A 177 -10.74 5.56 -2.89
CA HIS A 177 -10.74 6.31 -4.14
C HIS A 177 -11.93 6.00 -5.06
N ARG A 178 -12.68 4.93 -4.78
CA ARG A 178 -13.91 4.61 -5.52
C ARG A 178 -14.86 5.83 -5.56
N PRO A 179 -15.40 6.22 -6.74
CA PRO A 179 -15.43 5.49 -8.01
C PRO A 179 -14.32 5.86 -9.01
N PHE A 180 -13.21 6.46 -8.57
CA PHE A 180 -12.07 6.90 -9.40
C PHE A 180 -12.45 7.97 -10.42
N LYS A 181 -13.16 9.01 -9.97
CA LYS A 181 -13.64 10.10 -10.83
C LYS A 181 -13.23 11.48 -10.35
N GLU A 182 -13.39 11.73 -9.05
CA GLU A 182 -13.10 13.03 -8.45
C GLU A 182 -11.58 13.27 -8.39
N ARG A 183 -11.13 14.42 -8.87
CA ARG A 183 -9.72 14.81 -8.83
C ARG A 183 -9.45 16.00 -7.92
N ASP A 184 -10.51 16.65 -7.43
CA ASP A 184 -10.39 17.73 -6.46
C ASP A 184 -9.78 17.21 -5.16
N ARG A 185 -8.78 17.91 -4.62
CA ARG A 185 -8.04 17.51 -3.41
C ARG A 185 -8.91 17.21 -2.17
N TRP A 186 -10.13 17.73 -2.11
CA TRP A 186 -11.05 17.51 -1.00
C TRP A 186 -11.99 16.31 -1.21
N LYS A 187 -12.05 15.77 -2.44
CA LYS A 187 -13.02 14.74 -2.83
C LYS A 187 -12.40 13.54 -3.55
N ASN A 188 -11.12 13.61 -3.88
CA ASN A 188 -10.37 12.57 -4.59
C ASN A 188 -10.17 11.28 -3.78
N ALA A 189 -10.37 11.35 -2.46
CA ALA A 189 -10.31 10.25 -1.51
C ALA A 189 -11.41 10.40 -0.43
N ARG A 190 -11.56 9.38 0.41
CA ARG A 190 -12.60 9.31 1.45
C ARG A 190 -12.00 9.17 2.85
N VAL A 191 -12.79 9.57 3.84
CA VAL A 191 -12.65 9.11 5.22
C VAL A 191 -13.77 8.12 5.52
N TYR A 192 -13.53 7.12 6.35
CA TYR A 192 -14.55 6.20 6.83
C TYR A 192 -14.26 5.88 8.31
N PRO A 193 -14.64 6.76 9.24
CA PRO A 193 -14.25 6.66 10.64
C PRO A 193 -14.78 5.37 11.29
N SER A 194 -13.89 4.55 11.84
CA SER A 194 -14.25 3.36 12.60
C SER A 194 -13.15 3.03 13.59
N ALA A 195 -13.51 2.83 14.86
CA ALA A 195 -12.53 2.48 15.90
C ALA A 195 -11.85 1.15 15.61
N ILE A 196 -12.61 0.17 15.10
CA ILE A 196 -12.11 -1.16 14.75
C ILE A 196 -11.14 -1.05 13.58
N LEU A 197 -11.54 -0.38 12.49
CA LEU A 197 -10.65 -0.21 11.33
C LEU A 197 -9.41 0.62 11.69
N ASN A 198 -9.53 1.64 12.53
CA ASN A 198 -8.39 2.43 12.96
C ASN A 198 -7.30 1.58 13.64
N ILE A 199 -7.68 0.51 14.34
CA ILE A 199 -6.73 -0.46 14.90
C ILE A 199 -6.24 -1.41 13.81
N LEU A 200 -7.16 -2.04 13.06
CA LEU A 200 -6.83 -3.10 12.11
C LEU A 200 -5.97 -2.63 10.94
N ILE A 201 -6.21 -1.42 10.43
CA ILE A 201 -5.48 -0.85 9.29
C ILE A 201 -4.67 0.39 9.70
N PHE A 202 -4.30 0.53 10.97
CA PHE A 202 -3.40 1.58 11.46
C PHE A 202 -3.79 3.00 10.99
N GLY A 203 -5.05 3.38 11.22
CA GLY A 203 -5.57 4.72 10.92
C GLY A 203 -5.81 5.03 9.44
N GLN A 204 -5.64 4.06 8.55
CA GLN A 204 -5.72 4.28 7.10
C GLN A 204 -7.15 4.48 6.61
N ASN A 205 -8.13 4.22 7.48
CA ASN A 205 -9.52 4.63 7.31
C ASN A 205 -9.72 6.16 7.29
N TYR A 206 -8.66 6.94 7.52
CA TYR A 206 -8.62 8.40 7.38
C TYR A 206 -7.83 8.85 6.13
N HIS A 207 -7.85 8.06 5.06
CA HIS A 207 -7.03 8.26 3.87
C HIS A 207 -7.13 9.67 3.24
N LEU A 208 -8.30 10.31 3.21
CA LEU A 208 -8.39 11.70 2.73
C LEU A 208 -7.58 12.69 3.58
N ILE A 209 -7.46 12.48 4.89
CA ILE A 209 -6.59 13.31 5.76
C ILE A 209 -5.14 13.19 5.31
N HIS A 210 -4.73 11.98 4.96
CA HIS A 210 -3.40 11.72 4.42
C HIS A 210 -3.18 12.48 3.09
N HIS A 211 -4.12 12.44 2.15
CA HIS A 211 -4.04 13.20 0.90
C HIS A 211 -4.00 14.73 1.11
N LEU A 212 -4.76 15.24 2.08
CA LEU A 212 -4.80 16.67 2.38
C LEU A 212 -3.52 17.16 3.06
N TRP A 213 -2.94 16.34 3.95
CA TRP A 213 -1.78 16.66 4.77
C TRP A 213 -0.84 15.44 4.93
N PRO A 214 -0.06 15.08 3.89
CA PRO A 214 0.72 13.84 3.86
C PRO A 214 1.89 13.82 4.86
N SER A 215 2.27 14.97 5.41
CA SER A 215 3.29 15.07 6.46
C SER A 215 2.80 14.66 7.85
N ILE A 216 1.50 14.47 8.03
CA ILE A 216 0.95 13.93 9.29
C ILE A 216 1.28 12.44 9.34
N PRO A 217 1.90 11.93 10.41
CA PRO A 217 2.14 10.50 10.54
C PRO A 217 0.85 9.75 10.88
N TRP A 218 0.78 8.46 10.54
CA TRP A 218 -0.45 7.66 10.57
C TRP A 218 -1.22 7.70 11.91
N TYR A 219 -0.49 7.67 13.02
CA TYR A 219 -1.07 7.65 14.37
C TYR A 219 -1.71 8.99 14.77
N LYS A 220 -1.52 10.05 13.97
CA LYS A 220 -2.14 11.37 14.14
C LYS A 220 -3.30 11.63 13.16
N TYR A 221 -3.62 10.71 12.25
CA TYR A 221 -4.72 10.91 11.30
C TYR A 221 -6.07 11.09 11.99
N LYS A 222 -6.41 10.26 12.99
CA LYS A 222 -7.67 10.37 13.73
C LYS A 222 -7.81 11.71 14.47
N PRO A 223 -6.83 12.17 15.27
CA PRO A 223 -6.86 13.51 15.85
C PRO A 223 -7.00 14.63 14.80
N ALA A 224 -6.26 14.55 13.70
CA ALA A 224 -6.33 15.53 12.61
C ALA A 224 -7.71 15.56 11.95
N TYR A 225 -8.32 14.40 11.72
CA TYR A 225 -9.70 14.28 11.26
C TYR A 225 -10.66 15.03 12.19
N HIS A 226 -10.61 14.77 13.49
CA HIS A 226 -11.51 15.43 14.43
C HIS A 226 -11.32 16.94 14.48
N ALA A 227 -10.06 17.41 14.44
CA ALA A 227 -9.75 18.84 14.41
C ALA A 227 -10.23 19.54 13.13
N THR A 228 -10.24 18.83 12.00
CA THR A 228 -10.57 19.38 10.68
C THR A 228 -11.99 19.04 10.22
N LYS A 229 -12.75 18.27 11.00
CA LYS A 229 -14.09 17.81 10.63
C LYS A 229 -15.04 18.94 10.17
N PRO A 230 -15.13 20.10 10.85
CA PRO A 230 -15.99 21.19 10.38
C PRO A 230 -15.62 21.69 8.98
N LEU A 231 -14.33 21.69 8.63
CA LEU A 231 -13.86 22.06 7.30
C LEU A 231 -14.19 20.98 6.26
N LEU A 232 -14.05 19.71 6.61
CA LEU A 232 -14.43 18.60 5.73
C LEU A 232 -15.93 18.61 5.43
N ASP A 233 -16.76 18.86 6.45
CA ASP A 233 -18.21 19.01 6.33
C ASP A 233 -18.54 20.20 5.39
N ALA A 234 -17.91 21.37 5.60
CA ALA A 234 -18.11 22.55 4.76
C ALA A 234 -17.66 22.37 3.30
N LYS A 235 -16.68 21.50 3.06
CA LYS A 235 -16.21 21.13 1.71
C LYS A 235 -17.01 20.00 1.07
N GLY A 236 -17.94 19.39 1.81
CA GLY A 236 -18.74 18.26 1.34
C GLY A 236 -17.88 17.03 1.03
N CYS A 237 -16.89 16.74 1.88
CA CYS A 237 -16.01 15.58 1.71
C CYS A 237 -16.75 14.27 2.01
N ASP A 238 -16.44 13.22 1.26
CA ASP A 238 -16.99 11.88 1.49
C ASP A 238 -16.42 11.28 2.79
N GLN A 239 -17.28 11.10 3.80
CA GLN A 239 -16.92 10.58 5.13
C GLN A 239 -17.52 9.20 5.44
N SER A 240 -17.81 8.42 4.40
CA SER A 240 -18.16 7.00 4.51
C SER A 240 -17.70 6.22 3.28
N LEU A 241 -17.62 4.88 3.38
CA LEU A 241 -17.38 4.02 2.22
C LEU A 241 -18.55 4.03 1.22
N GLY A 242 -19.78 4.29 1.69
CA GLY A 242 -20.98 4.31 0.84
C GLY A 242 -21.32 2.98 0.16
N LEU A 243 -20.72 1.85 0.57
CA LEU A 243 -20.86 0.56 -0.12
C LEU A 243 -22.32 0.07 -0.18
N LEU A 244 -23.10 0.29 0.87
CA LEU A 244 -24.50 -0.15 0.95
C LEU A 244 -25.49 0.88 0.34
N GLN A 245 -25.00 1.98 -0.25
CA GLN A 245 -25.86 3.04 -0.76
C GLN A 245 -26.14 2.84 -2.26
N GLY A 246 -27.41 2.74 -2.63
CA GLY A 246 -27.85 2.67 -4.03
C GLY A 246 -27.21 1.50 -4.80
N LYS A 247 -26.63 1.78 -5.97
CA LYS A 247 -25.98 0.77 -6.82
C LYS A 247 -24.52 0.46 -6.43
N ASN A 248 -24.02 1.03 -5.32
CA ASN A 248 -22.61 0.88 -4.94
C ASN A 248 -22.23 -0.55 -4.59
N LEU A 249 -23.13 -1.30 -3.95
CA LEU A 249 -22.87 -2.70 -3.60
C LEU A 249 -22.69 -3.55 -4.86
N TRP A 250 -23.56 -3.37 -5.86
CA TRP A 250 -23.50 -4.11 -7.12
C TRP A 250 -22.24 -3.79 -7.93
N SER A 251 -21.83 -2.52 -7.99
CA SER A 251 -20.57 -2.18 -8.65
C SER A 251 -19.37 -2.66 -7.85
N PHE A 252 -19.41 -2.67 -6.52
CA PHE A 252 -18.35 -3.29 -5.72
C PHE A 252 -18.24 -4.78 -6.01
N LEU A 253 -19.36 -5.50 -6.05
CA LEU A 253 -19.38 -6.93 -6.39
C LEU A 253 -18.87 -7.17 -7.82
N TYR A 254 -19.25 -6.33 -8.79
CA TYR A 254 -18.66 -6.36 -10.14
C TYR A 254 -17.14 -6.19 -10.09
N ASP A 255 -16.64 -5.24 -9.29
CA ASP A 255 -15.21 -4.97 -9.18
C ASP A 255 -14.47 -6.14 -8.51
N VAL A 256 -15.10 -6.84 -7.55
CA VAL A 256 -14.55 -8.05 -6.92
C VAL A 256 -14.30 -9.16 -7.95
N PHE A 257 -15.26 -9.43 -8.84
CA PHE A 257 -15.20 -10.59 -9.74
C PHE A 257 -14.64 -10.29 -11.14
N LEU A 258 -14.89 -9.10 -11.67
CA LEU A 258 -14.45 -8.68 -13.01
C LEU A 258 -13.54 -7.45 -12.93
N GLY A 259 -14.04 -6.34 -12.39
CA GLY A 259 -13.26 -5.13 -12.10
C GLY A 259 -12.48 -4.52 -13.24
N ILE A 260 -12.87 -4.79 -14.49
CA ILE A 260 -12.31 -4.16 -15.68
C ILE A 260 -13.13 -2.92 -15.99
N ARG A 261 -12.45 -1.77 -16.08
CA ARG A 261 -13.03 -0.50 -16.53
C ARG A 261 -12.31 -0.05 -17.78
N PHE A 262 -13.04 0.05 -18.89
CA PHE A 262 -12.52 0.63 -20.13
C PHE A 262 -12.63 2.15 -20.05
N HIS A 263 -11.51 2.85 -20.27
CA HIS A 263 -11.55 4.30 -20.44
C HIS A 263 -11.96 4.63 -21.86
N ASP A 264 -13.13 5.24 -22.00
CA ASP A 264 -13.51 5.86 -23.26
C ASP A 264 -12.56 7.02 -23.54
N ASN A 265 -11.79 6.92 -24.63
CA ASN A 265 -10.84 7.93 -25.12
C ASN A 265 -11.51 9.26 -25.59
N HIS A 266 -12.70 9.58 -25.10
CA HIS A 266 -13.52 10.66 -25.63
C HIS A 266 -13.03 12.09 -25.33
N HIS A 267 -11.94 12.27 -24.57
CA HIS A 267 -11.39 13.59 -24.25
C HIS A 267 -10.13 14.03 -25.03
N LYS A 268 -9.70 13.30 -26.08
CA LYS A 268 -8.64 13.81 -26.99
C LYS A 268 -9.14 14.79 -28.06
N LYS A 269 -10.38 15.30 -27.97
CA LYS A 269 -10.90 16.34 -28.86
C LYS A 269 -11.61 17.44 -28.08
N SER A 270 -10.84 18.35 -27.48
CA SER A 270 -11.25 19.76 -27.38
C SER A 270 -10.02 20.64 -27.11
N LEU A 271 -9.54 21.24 -28.20
CA LEU A 271 -8.71 22.44 -28.34
C LEU A 271 -7.31 22.45 -27.70
#